data_AF-A0A6I1JS57-F1
#
_entry.id   AF-A0A6I1JS57-F1
#
_cell.length_a   1.000
_cell.length_b   1.000
_cell.length_c   1.000
_cell.angle_alpha   90.00
_cell.angle_beta   90.00
_cell.angle_gamma   90.00
#
_symmetry.space_group_name_H-M   'P 1'
#
loop_
_entity.id
_entity.type
_entity.pdbx_description
1 polymer ?
#
loop_
_entity_poly.entity_id
_entity_poly.type
_entity_poly.pdbx_seq_one_letter_code
_entity_poly.pdbx_strand_id
1 'polypeptide(L)'
;MSETHELSDDAKAVLGSWFGMMNVDGDLHFAMQKVRPTDRAKAALDELVSAGWLGYSPAQGGGHTYILMRGARRWMRWLQARAKKGDQSVNFKLVEPIRPNEGGSHDQ
;
A
#
# COMPACT_ATOMS: atom_id res chain seq x y z
N MET A 1 -18.33 16.96 12.78
CA MET A 1 -17.84 15.95 11.82
C MET A 1 -16.59 15.36 12.43
N SER A 2 -16.77 14.36 13.28
CA SER A 2 -15.74 13.92 14.22
C SER A 2 -15.63 12.41 14.13
N GLU A 3 -14.90 11.91 13.15
CA GLU A 3 -14.43 10.52 13.14
C GLU A 3 -13.10 10.51 12.38
N THR A 4 -12.07 11.01 13.08
CA THR A 4 -10.69 10.71 12.74
C THR A 4 -10.53 9.21 12.99
N HIS A 5 -10.95 8.37 12.04
CA HIS A 5 -10.64 6.95 12.07
C HIS A 5 -9.12 6.85 12.21
N GLU A 6 -8.66 6.42 13.37
CA GLU A 6 -7.25 6.24 13.60
C GLU A 6 -6.79 5.11 12.67
N LEU A 7 -5.86 5.42 11.76
CA LEU A 7 -5.33 4.43 10.83
C LEU A 7 -4.78 3.22 11.59
N SER A 8 -5.02 2.02 11.08
CA SER A 8 -4.41 0.80 11.60
C SER A 8 -2.89 0.87 11.54
N ASP A 9 -2.21 0.11 12.39
CA ASP A 9 -0.74 0.02 12.35
C ASP A 9 -0.23 -0.51 11.00
N ASP A 10 -1.04 -1.33 10.31
CA ASP A 10 -0.75 -1.81 8.96
C ASP A 10 -0.84 -0.69 7.92
N ALA A 11 -1.91 0.12 7.97
CA ALA A 11 -2.06 1.29 7.13
C ALA A 11 -0.94 2.32 7.36
N LYS A 12 -0.56 2.56 8.63
CA LYS A 12 0.58 3.40 9.00
C LYS A 12 1.91 2.83 8.47
N ALA A 13 2.10 1.51 8.55
CA ALA A 13 3.31 0.83 8.05
C ALA A 13 3.41 0.88 6.52
N VAL A 14 2.29 0.69 5.81
CA VAL A 14 2.20 0.83 4.34
C VAL A 14 2.51 2.25 3.91
N LEU A 15 1.89 3.26 4.55
CA LEU A 15 2.19 4.68 4.33
C LEU A 15 3.67 4.98 4.54
N GLY A 16 4.25 4.51 5.65
CA GLY A 16 5.65 4.74 5.97
C GLY A 16 6.62 4.05 5.01
N SER A 17 6.28 2.85 4.53
CA SER A 17 7.15 2.03 3.68
C SER A 17 7.15 2.48 2.23
N TRP A 18 5.99 2.62 1.60
CA TRP A 18 5.90 2.96 0.17
C TRP A 18 5.91 4.46 -0.08
N PHE A 19 5.20 5.23 0.75
CA PHE A 19 4.98 6.65 0.52
C PHE A 19 5.85 7.56 1.39
N GLY A 20 6.53 7.01 2.40
CA GLY A 20 7.26 7.77 3.41
C GLY A 20 8.38 8.67 2.88
N MET A 21 8.94 8.31 1.72
CA MET A 21 9.98 9.08 1.01
C MET A 21 9.43 9.85 -0.21
N MET A 22 8.16 9.66 -0.56
CA MET A 22 7.53 10.38 -1.66
C MET A 22 7.14 11.79 -1.22
N ASN A 23 7.21 12.75 -2.16
CA ASN A 23 6.53 14.02 -1.96
C ASN A 23 5.01 13.81 -2.08
N VAL A 24 4.23 14.78 -1.61
CA VAL A 24 2.82 14.88 -2.04
C VAL A 24 2.84 14.94 -3.57
N ASP A 25 1.94 14.23 -4.26
CA ASP A 25 1.99 13.92 -5.71
C ASP A 25 2.84 12.69 -6.12
N GLY A 26 3.21 11.83 -5.16
CA GLY A 26 3.79 10.52 -5.46
C GLY A 26 2.75 9.46 -5.80
N ASP A 27 2.92 8.79 -6.94
CA ASP A 27 2.06 7.70 -7.39
C ASP A 27 2.72 6.34 -7.22
N LEU A 28 1.96 5.38 -6.70
CA LEU A 28 2.35 3.98 -6.60
C LEU A 28 1.55 3.14 -7.59
N HIS A 29 2.24 2.63 -8.61
CA HIS A 29 1.64 1.80 -9.65
C HIS A 29 1.97 0.32 -9.45
N PHE A 30 0.94 -0.50 -9.32
CA PHE A 30 1.01 -1.95 -9.45
C PHE A 30 0.53 -2.35 -10.83
N ALA A 31 1.46 -2.75 -11.70
CA ALA A 31 1.12 -3.28 -13.02
C ALA A 31 0.46 -4.67 -12.97
N MET A 32 0.44 -5.34 -11.81
CA MET A 32 -0.19 -6.65 -11.60
C MET A 32 0.26 -7.74 -12.60
N GLN A 33 1.51 -7.66 -13.06
CA GLN A 33 2.08 -8.58 -14.05
C GLN A 33 3.00 -9.65 -13.44
N LYS A 34 3.81 -9.25 -12.46
CA LYS A 34 4.81 -10.13 -11.81
C LYS A 34 4.59 -10.25 -10.31
N VAL A 35 4.12 -9.17 -9.70
CA VAL A 35 3.87 -9.07 -8.27
C VAL A 35 2.57 -8.31 -8.04
N ARG A 36 1.89 -8.65 -6.96
CA ARG A 36 0.72 -7.95 -6.44
C ARG A 36 0.92 -7.60 -4.96
N PRO A 37 0.21 -6.61 -4.40
CA PRO A 37 0.13 -6.44 -2.95
C PRO A 37 -0.34 -7.75 -2.30
N THR A 38 0.21 -8.08 -1.13
CA THR A 38 -0.36 -9.16 -0.30
C THR A 38 -1.76 -8.77 0.18
N ASP A 39 -2.59 -9.74 0.59
CA ASP A 39 -3.94 -9.44 1.11
C ASP A 39 -3.90 -8.42 2.27
N ARG A 40 -2.90 -8.56 3.16
CA ARG A 40 -2.69 -7.63 4.28
C ARG A 40 -2.33 -6.22 3.78
N ALA A 41 -1.42 -6.12 2.81
CA ALA A 41 -1.05 -4.83 2.23
C ALA A 41 -2.20 -4.22 1.42
N LYS A 42 -3.00 -5.04 0.74
CA LYS A 42 -4.18 -4.59 0.01
C LYS A 42 -5.26 -4.05 0.95
N ALA A 43 -5.57 -4.77 2.03
CA ALA A 43 -6.52 -4.29 3.03
C ALA A 43 -6.08 -2.94 3.63
N ALA A 44 -4.78 -2.80 3.92
CA ALA A 44 -4.21 -1.54 4.38
C ALA A 44 -4.30 -0.42 3.31
N LEU A 45 -4.06 -0.72 2.03
CA LEU A 45 -4.25 0.25 0.94
C LEU A 45 -5.72 0.68 0.82
N ASP A 46 -6.66 -0.26 0.90
CA ASP A 46 -8.10 0.01 0.82
C ASP A 46 -8.57 0.87 2.00
N GLU A 47 -8.04 0.63 3.21
CA GLU A 47 -8.26 1.50 4.38
C GLU A 47 -7.74 2.92 4.14
N LEU A 48 -6.54 3.06 3.57
CA LEU A 48 -5.95 4.36 3.25
C LEU A 48 -6.73 5.14 2.20
N VAL A 49 -7.33 4.44 1.23
CA VAL A 49 -8.24 5.04 0.25
C VAL A 49 -9.53 5.51 0.94
N SER A 50 -10.15 4.66 1.76
CA SER A 50 -11.36 4.99 2.53
C SER A 50 -11.15 6.20 3.46
N ALA A 51 -9.98 6.27 4.10
CA ALA A 51 -9.59 7.37 4.98
C ALA A 51 -9.15 8.66 4.23
N GLY A 52 -9.16 8.66 2.90
CA GLY A 52 -8.79 9.81 2.06
C GLY A 52 -7.31 10.19 2.11
N TRP A 53 -6.44 9.23 2.45
CA TRP A 53 -4.98 9.38 2.35
C TRP A 53 -4.47 9.08 0.95
N LEU A 54 -5.13 8.15 0.26
CA LEU A 54 -4.81 7.76 -1.11
C LEU A 54 -6.00 7.99 -2.04
N GLY A 55 -5.73 8.45 -3.24
CA GLY A 55 -6.61 8.27 -4.38
C GLY A 55 -6.39 6.89 -4.98
N TYR A 56 -7.43 6.26 -5.51
CA TYR A 56 -7.35 4.99 -6.23
C TYR A 56 -7.79 5.17 -7.68
N SER A 57 -7.02 4.66 -8.61
CA SER A 57 -7.38 4.60 -10.02
C SER A 57 -7.04 3.22 -10.61
N PRO A 58 -8.02 2.52 -11.21
CA PRO A 58 -7.73 1.30 -11.95
C PRO A 58 -6.93 1.64 -13.22
N ALA A 59 -5.85 0.89 -13.45
CA ALA A 59 -5.06 0.98 -14.67
C ALA A 59 -5.47 -0.10 -15.68
N GLN A 60 -5.11 0.08 -16.96
CA GLN A 60 -5.35 -0.93 -17.98
C GLN A 60 -4.65 -2.25 -17.64
N GLY A 61 -5.22 -3.37 -18.08
CA GLY A 61 -4.65 -4.71 -17.86
C GLY A 61 -4.75 -5.22 -16.41
N GLY A 62 -5.71 -4.69 -15.63
CA GLY A 62 -5.93 -5.11 -14.24
C GLY A 62 -4.94 -4.50 -13.23
N GLY A 63 -4.18 -3.48 -13.65
CA GLY A 63 -3.28 -2.75 -12.76
C GLY A 63 -4.02 -1.82 -11.78
N HIS A 64 -3.31 -1.40 -10.74
CA HIS A 64 -3.83 -0.49 -9.71
C HIS A 64 -2.86 0.68 -9.52
N THR A 65 -3.39 1.91 -9.47
CA THR A 65 -2.62 3.10 -9.15
C THR A 65 -3.15 3.70 -7.85
N TYR A 66 -2.25 3.98 -6.92
CA TYR A 66 -2.54 4.67 -5.67
C TYR A 66 -1.80 6.01 -5.63
N ILE A 67 -2.54 7.11 -5.49
CA ILE A 67 -2.02 8.47 -5.57
C ILE A 67 -1.97 9.06 -4.17
N LEU A 68 -0.81 9.54 -3.73
CA LEU A 68 -0.67 10.10 -2.39
C LEU A 68 -1.32 11.48 -2.29
N MET A 69 -2.38 11.60 -1.49
CA MET A 69 -3.13 12.85 -1.34
C MET A 69 -2.68 13.69 -0.15
N ARG A 70 -1.89 13.11 0.75
CA ARG A 70 -1.44 13.76 2.00
C ARG A 70 0.00 13.40 2.32
N GLY A 71 0.75 14.31 2.94
CA GLY A 71 2.14 14.06 3.30
C GLY A 71 2.32 12.84 4.22
N ALA A 72 3.04 11.81 3.74
CA ALA A 72 3.28 10.56 4.47
C ALA A 72 4.56 10.54 5.32
N ARG A 73 5.41 11.58 5.23
CA ARG A 73 6.75 11.62 5.86
C ARG A 73 6.77 11.40 7.37
N ARG A 74 5.68 11.75 8.08
CA ARG A 74 5.56 11.47 9.53
C ARG A 74 5.48 9.97 9.82
N TRP A 75 4.86 9.20 8.93
CA TRP A 75 4.68 7.76 9.08
C TRP A 75 5.96 6.98 8.80
N MET A 76 6.84 7.52 7.94
CA MET A 76 8.22 7.01 7.81
C MET A 76 8.97 7.07 9.15
N ARG A 77 8.91 8.22 9.83
CA ARG A 77 9.57 8.39 11.15
C ARG A 77 8.95 7.47 12.20
N TRP A 78 7.63 7.33 12.21
CA TRP A 78 6.92 6.40 13.08
C TRP A 78 7.36 4.95 12.84
N LEU A 79 7.45 4.51 11.58
CA LEU A 79 7.88 3.17 11.19
C LEU A 79 9.33 2.90 11.61
N GLN A 80 10.24 3.87 11.36
CA GLN A 80 11.63 3.77 11.80
C GLN A 80 11.76 3.66 13.32
N ALA A 81 10.93 4.37 14.08
CA ALA A 81 10.92 4.28 15.54
C ALA A 81 10.46 2.90 16.04
N ARG A 82 9.45 2.30 15.39
CA ARG A 82 8.98 0.93 15.67
C ARG A 82 10.05 -0.10 15.34
N ALA A 83 10.68 0.00 14.16
CA ALA A 83 11.76 -0.88 13.74
C ALA A 83 12.96 -0.83 14.71
N LYS A 84 13.37 0.36 15.16
CA LYS A 84 14.43 0.53 16.18
C LYS A 84 14.10 -0.12 17.52
N LYS A 85 12.82 -0.25 17.86
CA LYS A 85 12.34 -0.94 19.07
C LYS A 85 12.22 -2.46 18.89
N GLY A 86 12.52 -3.00 17.71
CA GLY A 86 12.39 -4.42 17.42
C GLY A 86 10.94 -4.90 17.23
N ASP A 87 10.00 -3.98 16.96
CA ASP A 87 8.61 -4.34 16.72
C ASP A 87 8.45 -5.05 15.38
N GLN A 88 8.20 -6.36 15.42
CA GLN A 88 8.02 -7.17 14.21
C GLN A 88 6.61 -7.06 13.60
N SER A 89 5.63 -6.51 14.31
CA SER A 89 4.24 -6.42 13.82
C SER A 89 4.12 -5.58 12.54
N VAL A 90 5.00 -4.58 12.40
CA VAL A 90 5.09 -3.67 11.24
C VAL A 90 6.04 -4.19 10.14
N ASN A 91 6.73 -5.31 10.37
CA ASN A 91 7.66 -5.92 9.42
C ASN A 91 6.97 -7.09 8.70
N PHE A 92 6.16 -6.77 7.69
CA PHE A 92 5.47 -7.77 6.88
C PHE A 92 5.73 -7.59 5.39
N LYS A 93 5.53 -8.69 4.65
CA LYS A 93 5.73 -8.70 3.21
C LYS A 93 4.64 -7.87 2.53
N LEU A 94 5.06 -6.84 1.81
CA LEU A 94 4.14 -5.90 1.15
C LEU A 94 3.65 -6.39 -0.22
N VAL A 95 4.44 -7.23 -0.90
CA VAL A 95 4.11 -7.78 -2.22
C VAL A 95 4.37 -9.28 -2.30
N GLU A 96 3.62 -9.98 -3.13
CA GLU A 96 3.80 -11.40 -3.44
C GLU A 96 3.85 -11.64 -4.94
N PRO A 97 4.58 -12.68 -5.41
CA PRO A 97 4.61 -13.03 -6.82
C PRO A 97 3.24 -13.52 -7.29
N ILE A 98 2.86 -13.10 -8.49
CA ILE A 98 1.67 -13.62 -9.16
C ILE A 98 2.05 -14.98 -9.73
N ARG A 99 1.39 -16.05 -9.25
CA ARG A 99 1.67 -17.40 -9.73
C ARG A 99 1.16 -17.53 -11.16
N PRO A 100 1.97 -18.06 -12.10
CA PRO A 100 1.62 -18.10 -13.53
C PRO A 100 0.44 -19.03 -13.90
N ASN A 101 -0.30 -19.59 -12.93
CA ASN A 101 -1.37 -20.56 -13.19
C ASN A 101 -2.78 -20.10 -12.74
N GLU A 102 -2.96 -18.83 -12.36
CA GLU A 102 -4.29 -18.29 -12.01
C GLU A 102 -4.94 -17.48 -13.16
N GLY A 103 -4.36 -17.53 -14.37
CA GLY A 103 -4.94 -16.97 -15.60
C GLY A 103 -5.12 -18.09 -16.63
N GLY A 104 -6.34 -18.61 -16.74
CA GLY A 104 -6.68 -19.66 -17.70
C GLY A 104 -6.44 -19.26 -19.16
N SER A 105 -6.20 -20.30 -19.95
CA SER A 105 -6.37 -20.40 -21.40
C SER A 105 -5.57 -19.43 -22.27
N HIS A 106 -4.38 -19.89 -22.68
CA HIS A 106 -3.96 -19.69 -24.08
C HIS A 106 -4.96 -20.45 -24.96
N ASP A 107 -5.87 -19.72 -25.60
CA ASP A 107 -6.54 -20.19 -26.82
C ASP A 107 -5.84 -19.47 -27.98
N GLN A 108 -4.93 -20.19 -28.63
CA GLN A 108 -4.45 -19.95 -29.99
C GLN A 108 -4.17 -21.30 -30.65
#